data_AF-A0A351UT06-F1
#
_entry.id   AF-A0A351UT06-F1
#
_cell.length_a   1.000
_cell.length_b   1.000
_cell.length_c   1.000
_cell.angle_alpha   90.00
_cell.angle_beta   90.00
_cell.angle_gamma   90.00
#
_symmetry.space_group_name_H-M   'P 1'
#
loop_
_entity.id
_entity.type
_entity.pdbx_description
1 polymer ?
#
loop_
_entity_poly.entity_id
_entity_poly.type
_entity_poly.pdbx_seq_one_letter_code
_entity_poly.pdbx_strand_id
1 'polypeptide(L)'
;AVTLCITMVGVMSLWVGLMQIAEKAGVIRAASERIRPIVRFLFPGVPEDHPASEYITTNMIANILGLGWAATPAGLRAMEELQKLNKEECKRLGVSKTRGPGIATNAMCNFLIINISSLQLIPVNMIAYRSQYGSV
;
A
#
# COMPACT_ATOMS: atom_id res chain seq x y z
N ALA A 1 29.14 -12.70 3.33
CA ALA A 1 27.86 -13.05 2.69
C ALA A 1 26.96 -13.84 3.64
N VAL A 2 27.36 -15.03 4.11
CA VAL A 2 26.52 -15.90 4.97
C VAL A 2 26.11 -15.25 6.30
N THR A 3 27.03 -14.57 6.99
CA THR A 3 26.74 -13.86 8.25
C THR A 3 25.68 -12.77 8.05
N LEU A 4 25.76 -12.01 6.96
CA LEU A 4 24.79 -10.96 6.63
C LEU A 4 23.39 -11.56 6.40
N CYS A 5 23.31 -12.67 5.68
CA CYS A 5 22.05 -13.39 5.44
C CYS A 5 21.42 -13.87 6.76
N ILE A 6 22.22 -14.46 7.66
CA ILE A 6 21.73 -14.96 8.95
C ILE A 6 21.21 -13.79 9.82
N THR A 7 21.93 -12.68 9.88
CA THR A 7 21.48 -11.49 10.63
C THR A 7 20.21 -10.91 10.03
N MET A 8 20.12 -10.77 8.70
CA MET A 8 18.92 -10.27 8.05
C MET A 8 17.71 -11.18 8.26
N VAL A 9 17.88 -12.49 8.19
CA VAL A 9 16.80 -13.46 8.44
C VAL A 9 16.29 -13.36 9.89
N GLY A 10 17.18 -13.20 10.87
CA GLY A 10 16.79 -13.02 12.27
C GLY A 10 16.00 -11.72 12.52
N VAL A 11 16.45 -10.61 11.93
CA VAL A 11 15.74 -9.33 12.03
C VAL A 11 14.39 -9.37 11.31
N MET A 12 14.34 -9.98 10.12
CA MET A 12 13.11 -10.12 9.35
C MET A 12 12.09 -11.02 10.05
N SER A 13 12.52 -12.15 10.62
CA SER A 13 11.60 -13.06 11.33
C SER A 13 11.02 -12.43 12.59
N LEU A 14 11.82 -11.68 13.35
CA LEU A 14 11.35 -10.88 14.49
C LEU A 14 10.31 -9.84 14.06
N TRP A 15 10.61 -9.10 12.99
CA TRP A 15 9.73 -8.04 12.48
C TRP A 15 8.41 -8.62 11.95
N VAL A 16 8.47 -9.68 11.15
CA VAL A 16 7.28 -10.37 10.63
C VAL A 16 6.45 -10.98 11.76
N GLY A 17 7.09 -11.54 12.79
CA GLY A 17 6.41 -12.06 13.98
C GLY A 17 5.66 -10.99 14.75
N LEU A 18 6.30 -9.85 15.04
CA LEU A 18 5.66 -8.70 15.69
C LEU A 18 4.47 -8.18 14.88
N MET A 19 4.61 -8.16 13.56
CA MET A 19 3.58 -7.68 12.65
C MET A 19 2.36 -8.61 12.58
N GLN A 20 2.56 -9.93 12.57
CA GLN A 20 1.43 -10.87 12.67
C GLN A 20 0.66 -10.71 13.98
N ILE A 21 1.36 -10.37 15.07
CA ILE A 21 0.70 -10.07 16.35
C ILE A 21 -0.11 -8.77 16.24
N ALA A 22 0.43 -7.72 15.64
CA ALA A 22 -0.29 -6.46 15.42
C ALA A 22 -1.53 -6.62 14.50
N GLU A 23 -1.44 -7.50 13.50
CA GLU A 23 -2.56 -7.89 12.64
C GLU A 23 -3.66 -8.61 13.44
N LYS A 24 -3.27 -9.67 14.17
CA LYS A 24 -4.20 -10.44 15.01
C LYS A 24 -4.80 -9.63 16.16
N ALA A 25 -4.07 -8.66 16.68
CA ALA A 25 -4.53 -7.71 17.69
C ALA A 25 -5.50 -6.65 17.13
N GLY A 26 -5.73 -6.62 15.81
CA GLY A 26 -6.63 -5.66 15.16
C GLY A 26 -6.07 -4.25 15.04
N VAL A 27 -4.79 -4.03 15.39
CA VAL A 27 -4.14 -2.71 15.31
C VAL A 27 -4.07 -2.24 13.85
N ILE A 28 -3.76 -3.17 12.93
CA ILE A 28 -3.76 -2.89 11.49
C ILE A 28 -5.16 -2.48 11.03
N ARG A 29 -6.19 -3.20 11.47
CA ARG A 29 -7.59 -2.93 11.10
C ARG A 29 -8.08 -1.58 11.63
N ALA A 30 -7.73 -1.23 12.87
CA ALA A 30 -8.02 0.07 13.45
C ALA A 30 -7.30 1.21 12.72
N ALA A 31 -6.05 1.01 12.32
CA ALA A 31 -5.31 1.94 11.47
C ALA A 31 -5.96 2.09 10.08
N SER A 32 -6.49 1.00 9.51
CA SER A 32 -7.25 1.02 8.26
C SER A 32 -8.48 1.90 8.33
N GLU A 33 -9.27 1.76 9.39
CA GLU A 33 -10.46 2.58 9.58
C GLU A 33 -10.11 4.06 9.79
N ARG A 34 -8.98 4.36 10.43
CA ARG A 34 -8.48 5.72 10.63
C ARG A 34 -8.01 6.39 9.35
N ILE A 35 -7.41 5.63 8.42
CA ILE A 35 -6.90 6.13 7.12
C ILE A 35 -7.99 6.13 6.04
N ARG A 36 -9.07 5.37 6.20
CA ARG A 36 -10.22 5.34 5.30
C ARG A 36 -10.75 6.72 4.86
N PRO A 37 -10.91 7.75 5.72
CA PRO A 37 -11.32 9.08 5.27
C PRO A 37 -10.30 9.78 4.35
N ILE A 38 -9.00 9.55 4.57
CA ILE A 38 -7.94 10.09 3.70
C ILE A 38 -8.00 9.40 2.34
N VAL A 39 -8.15 8.08 2.31
CA VAL A 39 -8.31 7.30 1.08
C VAL A 39 -9.55 7.76 0.30
N ARG A 40 -10.68 7.97 0.98
CA ARG A 40 -11.90 8.51 0.36
C ARG A 40 -11.67 9.89 -0.27
N PHE A 41 -10.93 10.76 0.41
CA PHE A 41 -10.59 12.08 -0.13
C PHE A 41 -9.68 11.99 -1.36
N LEU A 42 -8.73 11.05 -1.36
CA LEU A 42 -7.75 10.90 -2.43
C LEU A 42 -8.27 10.10 -3.65
N PHE A 43 -9.28 9.25 -3.43
CA PHE A 43 -9.90 8.37 -4.43
C PHE A 43 -11.42 8.59 -4.54
N PRO A 44 -11.89 9.79 -4.90
CA PRO A 44 -13.33 10.08 -4.98
C PRO A 44 -14.06 9.28 -6.08
N GLY A 45 -13.33 8.70 -7.04
CA GLY A 45 -13.89 7.88 -8.12
C GLY A 45 -14.05 6.40 -7.78
N VAL A 46 -13.67 5.95 -6.58
CA VAL A 46 -13.81 4.55 -6.15
C VAL A 46 -15.02 4.42 -5.22
N PRO A 47 -16.00 3.53 -5.49
CA PRO A 47 -17.15 3.32 -4.60
C PRO A 47 -16.72 2.81 -3.22
N GLU A 48 -17.40 3.25 -2.16
CA GLU A 48 -17.03 2.96 -0.76
C GLU A 48 -17.05 1.46 -0.38
N ASP A 49 -17.87 0.68 -1.09
CA ASP A 49 -18.03 -0.76 -0.89
C ASP A 49 -17.26 -1.59 -1.93
N HIS A 50 -16.47 -0.95 -2.80
CA HIS A 50 -15.68 -1.68 -3.79
C HIS A 50 -14.42 -2.28 -3.15
N PRO A 51 -14.07 -3.54 -3.42
CA PRO A 51 -12.86 -4.20 -2.88
C PRO A 51 -11.56 -3.44 -3.18
N ALA A 52 -11.55 -2.61 -4.23
CA ALA A 52 -10.44 -1.70 -4.53
C ALA A 52 -10.08 -0.80 -3.33
N SER A 53 -11.06 -0.26 -2.60
CA SER A 53 -10.80 0.63 -1.46
C SER A 53 -10.07 -0.09 -0.34
N GLU A 54 -10.40 -1.36 -0.08
CA GLU A 54 -9.79 -2.16 0.97
C GLU A 54 -8.34 -2.51 0.64
N TYR A 55 -8.06 -2.91 -0.61
CA TYR A 55 -6.70 -3.20 -1.05
C TYR A 55 -5.79 -1.96 -1.10
N ILE A 56 -6.32 -0.80 -1.53
CA ILE A 56 -5.59 0.48 -1.51
C ILE A 56 -5.24 0.86 -0.07
N THR A 57 -6.21 0.76 0.83
CA THR A 57 -6.02 1.07 2.26
C THR A 57 -4.98 0.14 2.89
N THR A 58 -5.06 -1.15 2.59
CA THR A 58 -4.11 -2.17 3.06
C THR A 58 -2.70 -1.89 2.56
N ASN A 59 -2.53 -1.57 1.28
CA ASN A 59 -1.25 -1.22 0.70
C ASN A 59 -0.65 0.07 1.32
N MET A 60 -1.47 1.11 1.54
CA MET A 60 -1.00 2.35 2.17
C MET A 60 -0.53 2.11 3.62
N ILE A 61 -1.26 1.30 4.39
CA ILE A 61 -0.87 0.96 5.77
C ILE A 61 0.36 0.09 5.79
N ALA A 62 0.43 -0.88 4.88
CA ALA A 62 1.62 -1.69 4.72
C ALA A 62 2.85 -0.81 4.41
N ASN A 63 2.72 0.19 3.54
CA ASN A 63 3.78 1.16 3.29
C ASN A 63 4.09 2.02 4.53
N ILE A 64 3.09 2.56 5.22
CA ILE A 64 3.27 3.41 6.42
C ILE A 64 3.97 2.66 7.57
N LEU A 65 3.62 1.38 7.77
CA LEU A 65 4.16 0.51 8.81
C LEU A 65 5.51 -0.14 8.44
N GLY A 66 6.06 0.13 7.25
CA GLY A 66 7.33 -0.48 6.82
C GLY A 66 7.19 -1.93 6.34
N LEU A 67 5.97 -2.39 6.03
CA LEU A 67 5.64 -3.70 5.48
C LEU A 67 5.71 -3.70 3.95
N GLY A 68 6.81 -3.21 3.37
CA GLY A 68 6.96 -3.17 1.91
C GLY A 68 6.71 -4.53 1.24
N TRP A 69 6.99 -5.63 1.94
CA TRP A 69 6.74 -7.01 1.50
C TRP A 69 5.25 -7.38 1.38
N ALA A 70 4.39 -6.84 2.26
CA ALA A 70 2.93 -7.05 2.19
C ALA A 70 2.23 -5.99 1.33
N ALA A 71 2.87 -4.84 1.12
CA ALA A 71 2.36 -3.77 0.28
C ALA A 71 2.27 -4.19 -1.19
N THR A 72 3.30 -4.86 -1.73
CA THR A 72 3.35 -5.26 -3.14
C THR A 72 2.20 -6.18 -3.59
N PRO A 73 1.89 -7.31 -2.91
CA PRO A 73 0.77 -8.16 -3.31
C PRO A 73 -0.59 -7.48 -3.13
N ALA A 74 -0.75 -6.67 -2.07
CA ALA A 74 -1.98 -5.89 -1.87
C ALA A 74 -2.15 -4.81 -2.95
N GLY A 75 -1.06 -4.18 -3.37
CA GLY A 75 -1.07 -3.13 -4.39
C GLY A 75 -1.36 -3.66 -5.78
N LEU A 76 -0.87 -4.85 -6.12
CA LEU A 76 -1.21 -5.50 -7.40
C LEU A 76 -2.71 -5.82 -7.46
N ARG A 77 -3.30 -6.34 -6.37
CA ARG A 77 -4.76 -6.57 -6.27
C ARG A 77 -5.56 -5.27 -6.35
N ALA A 78 -5.10 -4.21 -5.68
CA ALA A 78 -5.72 -2.89 -5.81
C ALA A 78 -5.74 -2.41 -7.27
N MET A 79 -4.63 -2.61 -7.98
CA MET A 79 -4.50 -2.21 -9.38
C MET A 79 -5.44 -2.99 -10.31
N GLU A 80 -5.57 -4.29 -10.09
CA GLU A 80 -6.49 -5.16 -10.83
C GLU A 80 -7.95 -4.74 -10.62
N GLU A 81 -8.35 -4.46 -9.38
CA GLU A 81 -9.70 -3.99 -9.06
C GLU A 81 -10.00 -2.60 -9.65
N LEU A 82 -9.03 -1.68 -9.61
CA LEU A 82 -9.15 -0.38 -10.29
C LEU A 82 -9.29 -0.53 -11.81
N GLN A 83 -8.61 -1.52 -12.40
CA GLN A 83 -8.69 -1.81 -13.82
C GLN A 83 -10.02 -2.46 -14.22
N LYS A 84 -10.63 -3.28 -13.34
CA LYS A 84 -12.01 -3.77 -13.53
C LYS A 84 -12.99 -2.61 -13.54
N LEU A 85 -12.87 -1.69 -12.58
CA LEU A 85 -13.70 -0.48 -12.51
C LEU A 85 -13.57 0.38 -13.78
N ASN A 86 -12.35 0.58 -14.27
CA ASN A 86 -12.08 1.29 -15.53
C ASN A 86 -12.78 0.65 -16.74
N LYS A 87 -12.73 -0.69 -16.84
CA LYS A 87 -13.41 -1.44 -17.91
C LYS A 87 -14.94 -1.30 -17.83
N GLU A 88 -15.51 -1.32 -16.63
CA GLU A 88 -16.95 -1.10 -16.44
C GLU A 88 -17.37 0.32 -16.79
N GLU A 89 -16.59 1.32 -16.39
CA GLU A 89 -16.84 2.71 -16.77
C GLU A 89 -16.75 2.93 -18.28
N CYS A 90 -15.76 2.32 -18.95
CA CYS A 90 -15.64 2.36 -20.41
C CYS A 90 -16.83 1.69 -21.11
N LYS A 91 -17.37 0.59 -20.56
CA LYS A 91 -18.59 -0.05 -21.10
C LYS A 91 -19.83 0.84 -20.92
N ARG A 92 -19.93 1.55 -19.79
CA ARG A 92 -21.08 2.41 -19.47
C ARG A 92 -21.09 3.74 -20.23
N LEU A 93 -19.93 4.39 -20.34
CA LEU A 93 -19.81 5.78 -20.83
C LEU A 93 -19.22 5.84 -22.25
N GLY A 94 -18.85 4.71 -22.83
CA GLY A 94 -18.18 4.63 -24.12
C GLY A 94 -16.68 4.93 -24.05
N VAL A 95 -16.00 4.63 -25.17
CA VAL A 95 -14.56 4.87 -25.34
C VAL A 95 -14.36 6.23 -26.02
N SER A 96 -13.40 7.01 -25.52
CA SER A 96 -12.96 8.29 -26.07
C SER A 96 -11.45 8.29 -26.27
N LYS A 97 -10.91 9.28 -26.99
CA LYS A 97 -9.45 9.52 -27.12
C LYS A 97 -8.73 9.60 -25.76
N THR A 98 -9.45 9.99 -24.70
CA THR A 98 -8.92 10.17 -23.34
C THR A 98 -9.45 9.14 -22.34
N ARG A 99 -10.29 8.18 -22.76
CA ARG A 99 -10.88 7.16 -21.89
C ARG A 99 -11.04 5.84 -22.64
N GLY A 100 -10.32 4.82 -22.23
CA GLY A 100 -10.39 3.50 -22.85
C GLY A 100 -9.80 2.44 -21.94
N PRO A 101 -10.02 1.15 -22.22
CA PRO A 101 -9.56 0.05 -21.37
C PRO A 101 -8.03 -0.03 -21.24
N GLY A 102 -7.27 0.58 -22.16
CA GLY A 102 -5.81 0.72 -22.08
C GLY A 102 -5.32 2.05 -21.49
N ILE A 103 -6.22 2.97 -21.12
CA ILE A 103 -5.87 4.28 -20.56
C ILE A 103 -6.04 4.23 -19.04
N ALA A 104 -4.98 4.59 -18.30
CA ALA A 104 -5.00 4.63 -16.84
C ALA A 104 -5.95 5.73 -16.34
N THR A 105 -6.77 5.42 -15.34
CA THR A 105 -7.67 6.40 -14.71
C THR A 105 -6.91 7.24 -13.69
N ASN A 106 -7.47 8.39 -13.31
CA ASN A 106 -6.90 9.24 -12.25
C ASN A 106 -6.69 8.50 -10.93
N ALA A 107 -7.59 7.55 -10.59
CA ALA A 107 -7.41 6.69 -9.44
C ALA A 107 -6.16 5.80 -9.58
N MET A 108 -5.94 5.20 -10.75
CA MET A 108 -4.76 4.38 -11.00
C MET A 108 -3.46 5.20 -10.89
N CYS A 109 -3.45 6.40 -11.48
CA CYS A 109 -2.31 7.31 -11.40
C CYS A 109 -2.04 7.78 -9.96
N ASN A 110 -3.06 8.18 -9.21
CA ASN A 110 -2.92 8.56 -7.80
C ASN A 110 -2.38 7.41 -6.96
N PHE A 111 -2.89 6.20 -7.15
CA PHE A 111 -2.40 5.02 -6.43
C PHE A 111 -0.91 4.77 -6.65
N LEU A 112 -0.47 4.89 -7.90
CA LEU A 112 0.94 4.75 -8.25
C LEU A 112 1.80 5.86 -7.63
N ILE A 113 1.35 7.11 -7.70
CA ILE A 113 2.06 8.25 -7.09
C ILE A 113 2.23 8.04 -5.59
N ILE A 114 1.19 7.61 -4.88
CA ILE A 114 1.28 7.33 -3.44
C ILE A 114 2.29 6.21 -3.15
N ASN A 115 2.23 5.11 -3.90
CA ASN A 115 3.14 3.98 -3.71
C ASN A 115 4.59 4.35 -3.98
N ILE A 116 4.87 5.15 -5.01
CA ILE A 116 6.22 5.61 -5.34
C ILE A 116 6.70 6.68 -4.35
N SER A 117 5.80 7.53 -3.84
CA SER A 117 6.14 8.56 -2.86
C SER A 117 6.55 8.02 -1.49
N SER A 118 6.40 6.70 -1.24
CA SER A 118 6.88 5.98 -0.05
C SER A 118 6.77 6.81 1.23
N LEU A 119 5.53 7.21 1.58
CA LEU A 119 5.23 7.85 2.86
C LEU A 119 5.40 6.83 4.00
N GLN A 120 6.64 6.44 4.31
CA GLN A 120 7.01 5.65 5.46
C GLN A 120 7.03 6.58 6.68
N LEU A 121 5.91 6.61 7.41
CA LEU A 121 5.78 7.41 8.62
C LEU A 121 6.58 6.83 9.80
N ILE A 122 6.94 5.53 9.73
CA ILE A 122 7.90 4.90 10.64
C ILE A 122 9.25 4.77 9.91
N PRO A 123 10.21 5.68 10.15
CA PRO A 123 11.49 5.66 9.47
C PRO A 123 12.43 4.69 10.20
N VAL A 124 12.05 3.40 10.29
CA VAL A 124 12.91 2.35 10.87
C VAL A 124 14.24 2.31 10.13
N ASN A 125 14.21 2.53 8.81
CA ASN A 125 15.42 2.65 7.97
C ASN A 125 16.30 3.84 8.38
N MET A 126 15.73 5.00 8.77
CA MET A 126 16.51 6.15 9.22
C MET A 126 17.08 5.95 10.63
N ILE A 127 16.34 5.27 11.51
CA ILE A 127 16.81 4.90 12.86
C ILE A 127 17.95 3.88 12.75
N ALA A 128 17.81 2.86 11.89
CA ALA A 128 18.86 1.88 11.62
C ALA A 128 20.08 2.52 10.93
N TYR A 129 19.86 3.46 10.01
CA TYR A 129 20.94 4.21 9.34
C TYR A 129 21.69 5.13 10.32
N ARG A 130 20.98 5.82 11.23
CA ARG A 130 21.61 6.58 12.33
C ARG A 130 22.38 5.70 13.30
N SER A 131 21.84 4.52 13.64
CA SER A 131 22.50 3.57 14.53
C SER A 131 23.76 2.95 13.91
N GLN A 132 23.82 2.75 12.60
CA GLN A 132 25.01 2.22 11.91
C GLN A 132 26.10 3.27 11.69
N TYR A 133 25.75 4.56 11.60
CA TYR A 133 26.70 5.68 11.45
C TYR A 133 27.05 6.42 12.76
N GLY A 134 26.61 5.91 13.92
CA GLY A 134 27.08 6.39 15.23
C GLY A 134 26.63 7.80 15.64
N SER A 135 25.59 8.35 15.01
CA SER A 135 24.99 9.60 15.50
C SER A 135 23.84 9.27 16.45
N VAL A 136 24.14 9.35 17.75
CA VAL A 136 23.16 9.42 18.84
C VAL A 136 22.18 10.58 18.64
#